data_AF-A0A1L3MMD3-F1
#
_entry.id   AF-A0A1L3MMD3-F1
#
_cell.length_a   1.000
_cell.length_b   1.000
_cell.length_c   1.000
_cell.angle_alpha   90.00
_cell.angle_beta   90.00
_cell.angle_gamma   90.00
#
_symmetry.space_group_name_H-M   'P 1'
#
loop_
_entity.id
_entity.type
_entity.pdbx_description
1 polymer ?
#
loop_
_entity_poly.entity_id
_entity_poly.type
_entity_poly.pdbx_seq_one_letter_code
_entity_poly.pdbx_strand_id
1 'polypeptide(L)'
;MFKKKKVYLISVFVLILLTVGTLVMVISQDQKVTVNDLSNETAVQTSSEKIPSKQATQKELPVEETAIETAPEVIEDQKEDQTELVKEENAKGEEKEPIKQEKVATPVTKYVAVSSLNVRSGPSLENKVVGTVALNQAVQAVIENDKEAWLKITTDKISGYVNGKYLSEKKLPETEQVESAPSKQTAEQNTIKKASSESSAKKEQPKEVTLPEKQENTAPKNDAEKLTSIDSNHQLILVTTNGYGTSSAKIQTFERNTEGHWKQVLSLSGYIGKNGFASKKVEGDGKSPRGKFSIGTSFGRSGNPGTKLPFRSITSDDVWVDDSTSSLYNTWQSRKKTEGQWKSAENMDIPQYNYGFVINYNTSRVPGAGSAIFFHVSSGHTLGCTGVSQANMVSILKWLDPGKNPTIIQAPSAELVNY
;
A
#
# COMPACT_ATOMS: atom_id res chain seq x y z
N MET A 1 -8.23 -51.86 54.80
CA MET A 1 -9.51 -52.55 54.51
C MET A 1 -10.67 -51.59 54.77
N PHE A 2 -11.61 -51.49 53.81
CA PHE A 2 -12.92 -50.80 53.82
C PHE A 2 -12.97 -49.25 54.00
N LYS A 3 -13.19 -48.43 52.96
CA LYS A 3 -14.41 -48.15 52.12
C LYS A 3 -15.36 -47.08 52.73
N LYS A 4 -15.43 -45.86 52.16
CA LYS A 4 -16.44 -45.42 51.16
C LYS A 4 -16.35 -43.91 50.80
N LYS A 5 -16.67 -43.63 49.54
CA LYS A 5 -16.77 -42.35 48.80
C LYS A 5 -18.21 -41.80 48.79
N LYS A 6 -18.33 -40.54 48.30
CA LYS A 6 -19.50 -39.77 47.77
C LYS A 6 -20.28 -39.06 48.89
N VAL A 7 -20.54 -37.74 48.85
CA VAL A 7 -21.20 -36.92 47.82
C VAL A 7 -20.82 -35.43 48.02
N TYR A 8 -20.28 -34.73 47.02
CA TYR A 8 -20.17 -33.26 46.99
C TYR A 8 -20.19 -32.80 45.54
N LEU A 9 -21.39 -32.71 44.95
CA LEU A 9 -21.57 -32.08 43.63
C LEU A 9 -23.04 -31.69 43.35
N ILE A 10 -23.78 -31.13 44.31
CA ILE A 10 -25.14 -30.60 44.06
C ILE A 10 -25.42 -29.31 44.86
N SER A 11 -24.43 -28.42 45.06
CA SER A 11 -24.70 -27.17 45.80
C SER A 11 -23.99 -25.92 45.26
N VAL A 12 -23.79 -25.83 43.94
CA VAL A 12 -23.31 -24.59 43.29
C VAL A 12 -24.22 -24.13 42.13
N PHE A 13 -25.13 -24.98 41.66
CA PHE A 13 -26.04 -24.63 40.55
C PHE A 13 -27.34 -23.93 40.96
N VAL A 14 -27.65 -23.83 42.27
CA VAL A 14 -28.88 -23.19 42.76
C VAL A 14 -28.68 -21.71 43.10
N LEU A 15 -27.44 -21.20 43.11
CA LEU A 15 -27.13 -19.80 43.48
C LEU A 15 -26.91 -18.85 42.29
N ILE A 16 -26.83 -19.37 41.06
CA ILE A 16 -26.62 -18.54 39.84
C ILE A 16 -27.94 -18.21 39.12
N LEU A 17 -29.06 -18.84 39.52
CA LEU A 17 -30.39 -18.59 38.93
C LEU A 17 -31.20 -17.49 39.64
N LEU A 18 -30.68 -16.87 40.70
CA LEU A 18 -31.37 -15.84 41.48
C LEU A 18 -30.91 -14.39 41.21
N THR A 19 -29.95 -14.17 40.31
CA THR A 19 -29.46 -12.81 39.96
C THR A 19 -29.79 -12.38 38.53
N VAL A 20 -30.41 -13.23 37.72
CA VAL A 20 -30.86 -12.89 36.36
C VAL A 20 -32.36 -12.51 36.32
N GLY A 21 -33.08 -12.67 37.44
CA GLY A 21 -34.53 -12.46 37.55
C GLY A 21 -35.01 -11.06 37.95
N THR A 22 -34.12 -10.09 38.17
CA THR A 22 -34.47 -8.74 38.66
C THR A 22 -34.11 -7.60 37.69
N LEU A 23 -33.92 -7.89 36.40
CA LEU A 23 -33.75 -6.84 35.38
C LEU A 23 -34.81 -6.85 34.26
N VAL A 24 -35.83 -7.70 34.36
CA VAL A 24 -36.94 -7.74 33.39
C VAL A 24 -38.28 -7.68 34.12
N MET A 25 -38.59 -6.52 34.70
CA MET A 25 -39.96 -6.05 34.95
C MET A 25 -39.90 -4.63 35.52
N VAL A 26 -40.85 -3.77 35.11
CA VAL A 26 -41.03 -2.34 35.49
C VAL A 26 -40.13 -1.43 34.62
N ILE A 27 -40.60 -0.69 33.60
CA ILE A 27 -41.80 0.14 33.47
C ILE A 27 -42.27 0.15 32.00
N SER A 28 -43.52 -0.28 31.78
CA SER A 28 -44.36 0.16 30.66
C SER A 28 -45.53 0.86 31.33
N GLN A 29 -45.65 2.17 31.14
CA GLN A 29 -46.90 2.90 31.34
C GLN A 29 -46.85 4.25 30.62
N ASP A 30 -47.94 4.50 29.93
CA ASP A 30 -48.43 5.71 29.26
C ASP A 30 -47.90 7.06 29.76
N GLN A 31 -47.61 7.95 28.81
CA GLN A 31 -48.08 9.33 28.90
C GLN A 31 -48.30 9.96 27.51
N LYS A 32 -49.57 10.06 27.12
CA LYS A 32 -50.11 11.14 26.28
C LYS A 32 -50.01 12.45 27.07
N VAL A 33 -49.33 13.48 26.56
CA VAL A 33 -49.61 14.88 26.94
C VAL A 33 -49.27 15.84 25.77
N THR A 34 -50.36 16.43 25.25
CA THR A 34 -50.56 17.74 24.59
C THR A 34 -49.60 18.27 23.51
N VAL A 35 -50.16 18.31 22.30
CA VAL A 35 -50.01 19.42 21.34
C VAL A 35 -50.38 20.75 21.98
N ASN A 36 -49.49 21.74 21.89
CA ASN A 36 -49.85 23.15 22.02
C ASN A 36 -49.68 23.83 20.66
N ASP A 37 -50.80 24.42 20.27
CA ASP A 37 -51.08 25.30 19.15
C ASP A 37 -50.33 26.64 19.33
N LEU A 38 -49.80 27.16 18.23
CA LEU A 38 -49.51 28.57 18.00
C LEU A 38 -49.54 28.80 16.48
N SER A 39 -50.76 28.89 15.98
CA SER A 39 -51.22 29.85 14.97
C SER A 39 -50.18 30.86 14.45
N ASN A 40 -49.94 30.86 13.13
CA ASN A 40 -50.21 32.08 12.38
C ASN A 40 -50.60 31.78 10.92
N GLU A 41 -51.78 32.27 10.55
CA GLU A 41 -52.35 32.27 9.22
C GLU A 41 -51.58 33.18 8.26
N THR A 42 -51.45 32.77 7.00
CA THR A 42 -51.93 33.61 5.89
C THR A 42 -52.31 32.72 4.71
N ALA A 43 -53.60 32.69 4.38
CA ALA A 43 -54.17 32.08 3.19
C ALA A 43 -54.43 33.14 2.12
N VAL A 44 -54.16 32.85 0.84
CA VAL A 44 -54.95 33.24 -0.37
C VAL A 44 -54.55 32.24 -1.49
N GLN A 45 -55.37 31.21 -1.73
CA GLN A 45 -56.29 31.04 -2.89
C GLN A 45 -55.61 30.88 -4.27
N THR A 46 -55.55 29.64 -4.80
CA THR A 46 -56.44 28.98 -5.79
C THR A 46 -56.29 29.46 -7.24
N SER A 47 -55.85 28.57 -8.14
CA SER A 47 -56.54 28.30 -9.41
C SER A 47 -56.11 26.94 -9.99
N SER A 48 -57.13 26.19 -10.36
CA SER A 48 -57.18 24.92 -11.07
C SER A 48 -56.87 25.04 -12.57
N GLU A 49 -56.18 24.07 -13.17
CA GLU A 49 -56.61 23.50 -14.46
C GLU A 49 -56.03 22.10 -14.72
N LYS A 50 -56.71 21.36 -15.59
CA LYS A 50 -56.92 19.91 -15.65
C LYS A 50 -56.52 19.43 -17.04
N ILE A 51 -55.65 18.42 -17.19
CA ILE A 51 -55.48 17.69 -18.47
C ILE A 51 -55.27 16.17 -18.19
N PRO A 52 -55.88 15.25 -18.97
CA PRO A 52 -56.25 13.91 -18.50
C PRO A 52 -55.36 12.76 -18.99
N SER A 53 -55.53 11.62 -18.34
CA SER A 53 -54.99 10.30 -18.69
C SER A 53 -55.61 9.70 -19.96
N LYS A 54 -54.84 8.90 -20.70
CA LYS A 54 -55.36 7.89 -21.63
C LYS A 54 -54.82 6.50 -21.30
N GLN A 55 -55.76 5.59 -21.04
CA GLN A 55 -55.61 4.13 -21.11
C GLN A 55 -55.43 3.68 -22.57
N ALA A 56 -54.72 2.57 -22.75
CA ALA A 56 -54.89 1.71 -23.92
C ALA A 56 -54.86 0.23 -23.48
N THR A 57 -55.90 -0.48 -23.86
CA THR A 57 -56.20 -1.88 -23.56
C THR A 57 -55.69 -2.80 -24.68
N GLN A 58 -55.37 -4.04 -24.31
CA GLN A 58 -55.01 -5.19 -25.16
C GLN A 58 -56.03 -5.51 -26.28
N LYS A 59 -55.53 -6.08 -27.39
CA LYS A 59 -56.27 -7.07 -28.21
C LYS A 59 -55.30 -7.94 -29.03
N GLU A 60 -55.77 -9.15 -29.31
CA GLU A 60 -55.07 -10.42 -29.60
C GLU A 60 -54.47 -10.61 -31.02
N LEU A 61 -53.70 -11.71 -31.12
CA LEU A 61 -53.16 -12.40 -32.30
C LEU A 61 -54.23 -12.85 -33.32
N PRO A 62 -53.80 -13.26 -34.54
CA PRO A 62 -53.84 -14.70 -34.81
C PRO A 62 -52.60 -15.24 -35.55
N VAL A 63 -52.46 -16.56 -35.43
CA VAL A 63 -51.50 -17.47 -36.07
C VAL A 63 -52.13 -18.01 -37.35
N GLU A 64 -51.38 -18.14 -38.44
CA GLU A 64 -51.55 -19.27 -39.36
C GLU A 64 -50.26 -19.59 -40.13
N GLU A 65 -50.13 -20.86 -40.45
CA GLU A 65 -48.97 -21.68 -40.77
C GLU A 65 -49.10 -22.18 -42.21
N THR A 66 -48.02 -22.26 -43.00
CA THR A 66 -47.74 -23.41 -43.90
C THR A 66 -46.37 -23.34 -44.57
N ALA A 67 -45.67 -24.49 -44.56
CA ALA A 67 -44.42 -24.84 -45.25
C ALA A 67 -44.63 -25.02 -46.78
N ILE A 68 -43.60 -25.10 -47.65
CA ILE A 68 -42.78 -26.29 -48.01
C ILE A 68 -41.74 -25.80 -49.08
N GLU A 69 -40.42 -25.95 -48.86
CA GLU A 69 -39.44 -26.84 -49.55
C GLU A 69 -39.26 -26.70 -51.09
N THR A 70 -38.04 -26.37 -51.54
CA THR A 70 -37.18 -27.14 -52.47
C THR A 70 -35.92 -26.34 -52.92
N ALA A 71 -34.79 -27.03 -53.05
CA ALA A 71 -33.42 -26.58 -53.41
C ALA A 71 -33.14 -26.79 -54.93
N PRO A 72 -31.88 -26.76 -55.47
CA PRO A 72 -30.73 -25.83 -55.37
C PRO A 72 -30.19 -25.40 -56.79
N GLU A 73 -28.90 -24.98 -56.87
CA GLU A 73 -28.02 -24.74 -58.06
C GLU A 73 -28.09 -23.32 -58.70
N VAL A 74 -27.03 -22.56 -59.03
CA VAL A 74 -25.71 -22.87 -59.67
C VAL A 74 -24.63 -21.83 -59.29
N ILE A 75 -23.38 -22.29 -59.42
CA ILE A 75 -22.03 -21.70 -59.19
C ILE A 75 -21.50 -20.99 -60.46
N GLU A 76 -20.69 -19.93 -60.30
CA GLU A 76 -19.55 -19.57 -61.19
C GLU A 76 -18.67 -18.54 -60.42
N ASP A 77 -17.52 -18.91 -59.86
CA ASP A 77 -16.17 -19.05 -60.43
C ASP A 77 -15.42 -17.73 -60.68
N GLN A 78 -14.21 -17.63 -60.08
CA GLN A 78 -12.94 -17.21 -60.71
C GLN A 78 -11.80 -17.34 -59.68
N LYS A 79 -10.88 -18.26 -59.97
CA LYS A 79 -9.59 -18.48 -59.31
C LYS A 79 -8.62 -18.92 -60.40
N GLU A 80 -7.43 -18.33 -60.47
CA GLU A 80 -6.17 -18.81 -61.09
C GLU A 80 -5.20 -17.60 -61.15
N ASP A 81 -3.87 -17.68 -61.05
CA ASP A 81 -2.95 -18.80 -61.16
C ASP A 81 -1.60 -18.44 -60.47
N GLN A 82 -0.88 -19.47 -60.03
CA GLN A 82 0.55 -19.45 -59.67
C GLN A 82 1.29 -20.27 -60.73
N THR A 83 2.42 -19.77 -61.25
CA THR A 83 3.42 -20.64 -61.89
C THR A 83 4.85 -20.30 -61.47
N GLU A 84 5.54 -21.36 -61.12
CA GLU A 84 6.92 -21.56 -60.69
C GLU A 84 7.83 -21.83 -61.91
N LEU A 85 9.08 -21.34 -61.94
CA LEU A 85 10.18 -21.94 -62.73
C LEU A 85 11.55 -21.67 -62.07
N VAL A 86 12.49 -22.60 -62.32
CA VAL A 86 13.61 -23.04 -61.49
C VAL A 86 14.97 -22.81 -62.17
N LYS A 87 16.02 -22.47 -61.38
CA LYS A 87 17.51 -22.58 -61.59
C LYS A 87 18.13 -21.81 -62.79
N GLU A 88 19.35 -21.25 -62.78
CA GLU A 88 20.65 -21.77 -62.30
C GLU A 88 21.75 -20.66 -62.27
N GLU A 89 22.69 -20.81 -61.33
CA GLU A 89 24.13 -20.42 -61.28
C GLU A 89 24.73 -19.01 -61.53
N ASN A 90 25.64 -18.71 -60.57
CA ASN A 90 26.98 -18.09 -60.67
C ASN A 90 27.17 -16.55 -60.60
N ALA A 91 27.71 -16.12 -59.44
CA ALA A 91 29.06 -15.56 -59.27
C ALA A 91 29.16 -14.22 -58.52
N LYS A 92 29.84 -14.29 -57.36
CA LYS A 92 30.89 -13.37 -56.90
C LYS A 92 30.48 -12.04 -56.23
N GLY A 93 30.75 -11.97 -54.92
CA GLY A 93 30.97 -10.69 -54.21
C GLY A 93 30.49 -10.72 -52.77
N GLU A 94 31.38 -11.09 -51.84
CA GLU A 94 31.22 -10.68 -50.43
C GLU A 94 31.28 -9.15 -50.36
N GLU A 95 30.13 -8.51 -50.18
CA GLU A 95 30.06 -7.11 -49.77
C GLU A 95 29.53 -7.08 -48.33
N LYS A 96 30.44 -6.71 -47.41
CA LYS A 96 30.13 -6.52 -45.99
C LYS A 96 29.06 -5.44 -45.86
N GLU A 97 27.92 -5.76 -45.26
CA GLU A 97 26.95 -4.74 -44.84
C GLU A 97 27.62 -3.69 -43.93
N PRO A 98 27.29 -2.40 -44.08
CA PRO A 98 28.00 -1.32 -43.44
C PRO A 98 27.69 -1.27 -41.94
N ILE A 99 28.75 -1.19 -41.14
CA ILE A 99 28.72 -0.85 -39.71
C ILE A 99 27.96 0.49 -39.57
N LYS A 100 26.79 0.44 -38.92
CA LYS A 100 26.04 1.62 -38.51
C LYS A 100 26.94 2.49 -37.64
N GLN A 101 27.42 3.61 -38.17
CA GLN A 101 28.19 4.59 -37.42
C GLN A 101 27.29 5.18 -36.32
N GLU A 102 27.60 4.85 -35.08
CA GLU A 102 26.99 5.40 -33.87
C GLU A 102 27.34 6.90 -33.82
N LYS A 103 26.32 7.76 -33.92
CA LYS A 103 26.47 9.21 -33.80
C LYS A 103 26.94 9.50 -32.37
N VAL A 104 28.22 9.82 -32.20
CA VAL A 104 28.83 10.11 -30.89
C VAL A 104 28.18 11.37 -30.33
N ALA A 105 27.17 11.19 -29.47
CA ALA A 105 26.59 12.28 -28.71
C ALA A 105 27.61 12.75 -27.67
N THR A 106 27.98 14.02 -27.72
CA THR A 106 28.94 14.60 -26.78
C THR A 106 28.33 14.60 -25.38
N PRO A 107 29.04 14.07 -24.36
CA PRO A 107 28.54 14.10 -22.99
C PRO A 107 28.50 15.53 -22.47
N VAL A 108 27.39 15.89 -21.81
CA VAL A 108 27.24 17.17 -21.09
C VAL A 108 27.32 16.94 -19.59
N THR A 109 28.02 17.81 -18.87
CA THR A 109 28.05 17.75 -17.41
C THR A 109 26.73 18.25 -16.83
N LYS A 110 26.09 17.44 -16.00
CA LYS A 110 24.90 17.79 -15.21
C LYS A 110 25.17 17.49 -13.72
N TYR A 111 24.33 18.01 -12.85
CA TYR A 111 24.42 17.82 -11.40
C TYR A 111 23.18 17.11 -10.87
N VAL A 112 23.36 16.15 -9.96
CA VAL A 112 22.23 15.47 -9.32
C VAL A 112 21.47 16.47 -8.45
N ALA A 113 20.15 16.58 -8.64
CA ALA A 113 19.27 17.54 -7.98
C ALA A 113 18.54 16.98 -6.74
N VAL A 114 18.88 15.75 -6.33
CA VAL A 114 18.27 15.03 -5.19
C VAL A 114 19.37 14.44 -4.29
N SER A 115 19.07 14.19 -3.02
CA SER A 115 20.04 13.68 -2.01
C SER A 115 20.75 12.39 -2.43
N SER A 116 20.03 11.46 -3.05
CA SER A 116 20.58 10.23 -3.61
C SER A 116 19.73 9.79 -4.81
N LEU A 117 20.38 9.44 -5.91
CA LEU A 117 19.75 9.01 -7.16
C LEU A 117 20.32 7.65 -7.57
N ASN A 118 19.43 6.66 -7.74
CA ASN A 118 19.79 5.33 -8.20
C ASN A 118 20.18 5.34 -9.68
N VAL A 119 21.35 4.79 -9.98
CA VAL A 119 21.83 4.52 -11.34
C VAL A 119 21.42 3.11 -11.71
N ARG A 120 20.77 2.93 -12.86
CA ARG A 120 20.20 1.65 -13.31
C ARG A 120 20.93 1.08 -14.52
N SER A 121 20.82 -0.22 -14.73
CA SER A 121 21.44 -0.90 -15.88
C SER A 121 20.80 -0.55 -17.23
N GLY A 122 19.62 0.09 -17.25
CA GLY A 122 18.90 0.47 -18.47
C GLY A 122 17.85 1.58 -18.22
N PRO A 123 17.27 2.18 -19.27
CA PRO A 123 16.41 3.37 -19.20
C PRO A 123 14.96 3.06 -18.74
N SER A 124 14.82 2.40 -17.59
CA SER A 124 13.52 2.04 -17.00
C SER A 124 13.66 1.75 -15.51
N LEU A 125 12.55 1.87 -14.77
CA LEU A 125 12.47 1.49 -13.36
C LEU A 125 12.58 -0.02 -13.13
N GLU A 126 12.33 -0.84 -14.16
CA GLU A 126 12.45 -2.31 -14.09
C GLU A 126 13.91 -2.80 -14.13
N ASN A 127 14.83 -1.93 -14.56
CA ASN A 127 16.25 -2.28 -14.65
C ASN A 127 16.92 -2.27 -13.28
N LYS A 128 17.87 -3.21 -13.08
CA LYS A 128 18.63 -3.37 -11.85
C LYS A 128 19.37 -2.09 -11.47
N VAL A 129 19.36 -1.74 -10.19
CA VAL A 129 20.20 -0.66 -9.66
C VAL A 129 21.66 -1.13 -9.62
N VAL A 130 22.54 -0.39 -10.30
CA VAL A 130 23.98 -0.66 -10.41
C VAL A 130 24.81 0.24 -9.52
N GLY A 131 24.21 1.29 -8.94
CA GLY A 131 24.86 2.17 -7.98
C GLY A 131 23.99 3.37 -7.63
N THR A 132 24.59 4.35 -6.93
CA THR A 132 23.92 5.59 -6.51
C THR A 132 24.84 6.78 -6.70
N VAL A 133 24.26 7.94 -7.03
CA VAL A 133 24.95 9.24 -7.08
C VAL A 133 24.29 10.23 -6.12
N ALA A 134 25.07 11.09 -5.47
CA ALA A 134 24.60 11.99 -4.41
C ALA A 134 24.25 13.39 -4.92
N LEU A 135 23.53 14.19 -4.12
CA LEU A 135 23.23 15.60 -4.43
C LEU A 135 24.47 16.37 -4.86
N ASN A 136 24.31 17.24 -5.86
CA ASN A 136 25.35 18.07 -6.45
C ASN A 136 26.56 17.30 -7.04
N GLN A 137 26.52 15.96 -7.07
CA GLN A 137 27.53 15.16 -7.76
C GLN A 137 27.46 15.44 -9.26
N ALA A 138 28.61 15.77 -9.86
CA ALA A 138 28.74 15.96 -11.28
C ALA A 138 28.68 14.60 -12.00
N VAL A 139 27.88 14.52 -13.06
CA VAL A 139 27.74 13.32 -13.90
C VAL A 139 27.85 13.72 -15.36
N GLN A 140 28.51 12.89 -16.17
CA GLN A 140 28.56 13.08 -17.62
C GLN A 140 27.34 12.42 -18.25
N ALA A 141 26.41 13.21 -18.76
CA ALA A 141 25.14 12.73 -19.31
C ALA A 141 25.16 12.72 -20.84
N VAL A 142 24.73 11.62 -21.45
CA VAL A 142 24.53 11.47 -22.89
C VAL A 142 23.03 11.34 -23.17
N ILE A 143 22.53 12.17 -24.09
CA ILE A 143 21.14 12.13 -24.56
C ILE A 143 21.10 11.15 -25.73
N GLU A 144 20.77 9.89 -25.44
CA GLU A 144 20.85 8.82 -26.44
C GLU A 144 19.57 8.71 -27.30
N ASN A 145 18.41 9.26 -26.89
CA ASN A 145 17.15 9.27 -27.67
C ASN A 145 16.13 10.31 -27.14
N ASP A 146 15.23 10.78 -28.01
CA ASP A 146 14.16 11.79 -27.76
C ASP A 146 13.07 11.40 -26.75
N LYS A 147 13.31 10.37 -25.93
CA LYS A 147 12.51 10.08 -24.73
C LYS A 147 13.22 10.74 -23.55
N GLU A 148 13.00 12.04 -23.38
CA GLU A 148 13.60 12.94 -22.36
C GLU A 148 13.62 12.41 -20.91
N ALA A 149 12.95 11.29 -20.63
CA ALA A 149 12.89 10.70 -19.31
C ALA A 149 14.20 10.05 -18.85
N TRP A 150 15.01 9.39 -19.70
CA TRP A 150 16.15 8.59 -19.24
C TRP A 150 17.45 8.94 -19.95
N LEU A 151 18.45 9.32 -19.18
CA LEU A 151 19.77 9.72 -19.65
C LEU A 151 20.80 8.70 -19.19
N LYS A 152 21.72 8.33 -20.09
CA LYS A 152 22.88 7.55 -19.69
C LYS A 152 23.88 8.49 -19.03
N ILE A 153 24.37 8.12 -17.85
CA ILE A 153 25.36 8.87 -17.12
C ILE A 153 26.60 8.04 -16.86
N THR A 154 27.74 8.72 -16.81
CA THR A 154 29.02 8.15 -16.44
C THR A 154 29.69 9.02 -15.38
N THR A 155 30.26 8.36 -14.38
CA THR A 155 31.11 8.91 -13.32
C THR A 155 32.39 8.09 -13.25
N ASP A 156 33.35 8.47 -12.40
CA ASP A 156 34.61 7.74 -12.21
C ASP A 156 34.40 6.27 -11.76
N LYS A 157 33.26 5.94 -11.15
CA LYS A 157 33.00 4.64 -10.52
C LYS A 157 31.84 3.86 -11.12
N ILE A 158 30.89 4.55 -11.76
CA ILE A 158 29.60 3.97 -12.15
C ILE A 158 29.18 4.52 -13.51
N SER A 159 28.72 3.63 -14.38
CA SER A 159 28.00 3.96 -15.62
C SER A 159 26.62 3.29 -15.62
N GLY A 160 25.61 3.98 -16.12
CA GLY A 160 24.25 3.46 -16.24
C GLY A 160 23.24 4.56 -16.55
N TYR A 161 21.96 4.33 -16.27
CA TYR A 161 20.86 5.21 -16.65
C TYR A 161 20.21 5.83 -15.42
N VAL A 162 19.93 7.13 -15.50
CA VAL A 162 19.17 7.89 -14.50
C VAL A 162 18.05 8.66 -15.17
N ASN A 163 17.02 9.02 -14.40
CA ASN A 163 15.94 9.82 -14.95
C ASN A 163 16.36 11.31 -15.03
N GLY A 164 16.25 11.90 -16.22
CA GLY A 164 16.76 13.25 -16.51
C GLY A 164 16.15 14.36 -15.66
N LYS A 165 14.92 14.16 -15.16
CA LYS A 165 14.23 15.14 -14.29
C LYS A 165 14.91 15.35 -12.93
N TYR A 166 15.82 14.45 -12.54
CA TYR A 166 16.61 14.54 -11.31
C TYR A 166 18.02 15.10 -11.55
N LEU A 167 18.30 15.57 -12.75
CA LEU A 167 19.53 16.25 -13.09
C LEU A 167 19.24 17.74 -13.31
N SER A 168 20.18 18.59 -12.91
CA SER A 168 20.17 20.03 -13.04
C SER A 168 21.38 20.50 -13.83
N GLU A 169 21.28 21.64 -14.50
CA GLU A 169 22.39 22.29 -15.22
C GLU A 169 23.37 22.98 -14.28
N LYS A 170 22.90 23.33 -13.08
CA LYS A 170 23.68 23.98 -12.03
C LYS A 170 23.57 23.21 -10.72
N LYS A 171 24.60 23.29 -9.89
CA LYS A 171 24.50 22.82 -8.51
C LYS A 171 23.38 23.57 -7.80
N LEU A 172 22.58 22.84 -7.03
CA LEU A 172 21.58 23.45 -6.15
C LEU A 172 22.29 24.09 -4.96
N PRO A 173 21.79 25.23 -4.44
CA PRO A 173 22.37 25.88 -3.27
C PRO A 173 22.36 24.90 -2.11
N GLU A 174 23.57 24.54 -1.67
CA GLU A 174 23.78 23.73 -0.49
C GLU A 174 23.37 24.58 0.72
N THR A 175 22.36 24.14 1.46
CA THR A 175 21.91 24.86 2.64
C THR A 175 22.95 24.63 3.76
N GLU A 176 23.82 25.62 3.93
CA GLU A 176 24.69 25.90 5.09
C GLU A 176 23.93 25.66 6.44
N GLN A 177 24.43 25.04 7.52
CA GLN A 177 25.77 24.69 8.07
C GLN A 177 25.63 23.41 8.96
N VAL A 178 26.63 22.60 9.35
CA VAL A 178 27.93 22.92 9.95
C VAL A 178 29.01 21.85 9.60
N GLU A 179 30.14 22.42 9.23
CA GLU A 179 31.54 21.97 9.14
C GLU A 179 32.03 20.83 10.06
N SER A 180 32.67 19.83 9.46
CA SER A 180 33.97 19.30 9.92
C SER A 180 34.69 18.59 8.76
N ALA A 181 35.77 19.21 8.28
CA ALA A 181 36.64 18.72 7.21
C ALA A 181 37.69 17.70 7.74
N PRO A 182 38.65 17.19 6.92
CA PRO A 182 38.68 15.79 6.51
C PRO A 182 39.91 15.02 7.03
N SER A 183 39.87 13.68 7.00
CA SER A 183 41.09 12.87 7.02
C SER A 183 41.08 11.81 5.91
N LYS A 184 41.98 12.02 4.94
CA LYS A 184 42.62 10.94 4.18
C LYS A 184 43.83 10.49 5.00
N GLN A 185 44.02 9.19 5.19
CA GLN A 185 45.12 8.49 4.51
C GLN A 185 45.16 6.98 4.81
N THR A 186 45.29 6.24 3.71
CA THR A 186 46.24 5.14 3.50
C THR A 186 45.88 3.72 3.97
N ALA A 187 45.84 2.86 2.96
CA ALA A 187 45.95 1.42 3.06
C ALA A 187 47.39 1.02 3.38
N GLU A 188 47.58 0.01 4.24
CA GLU A 188 48.75 -0.85 4.16
C GLU A 188 48.38 -2.29 4.54
N GLN A 189 48.70 -3.20 3.62
CA GLN A 189 48.70 -4.64 3.82
C GLN A 189 49.95 -5.03 4.62
N ASN A 190 49.82 -5.97 5.55
CA ASN A 190 50.85 -6.98 5.78
C ASN A 190 50.26 -8.23 6.43
N THR A 191 50.31 -9.32 5.65
CA THR A 191 50.38 -10.73 6.09
C THR A 191 51.56 -10.92 7.05
N ILE A 192 51.51 -11.79 8.09
CA ILE A 192 51.99 -13.19 8.04
C ILE A 192 51.77 -13.88 9.41
N LYS A 193 51.27 -15.13 9.35
CA LYS A 193 51.42 -16.33 10.23
C LYS A 193 50.94 -16.35 11.70
N LYS A 194 49.85 -17.12 11.89
CA LYS A 194 49.74 -18.41 12.61
C LYS A 194 50.95 -18.85 13.47
N ALA A 195 50.73 -18.97 14.78
CA ALA A 195 51.18 -20.11 15.58
C ALA A 195 50.27 -20.31 16.82
N SER A 196 49.94 -21.57 17.03
CA SER A 196 49.16 -22.15 18.13
C SER A 196 50.05 -22.39 19.35
N SER A 197 49.54 -22.23 20.56
CA SER A 197 49.61 -23.28 21.61
C SER A 197 48.95 -22.83 22.91
N GLU A 198 48.33 -23.82 23.53
CA GLU A 198 47.59 -23.82 24.78
C GLU A 198 48.49 -23.58 25.99
N SER A 199 47.95 -23.04 27.09
CA SER A 199 47.90 -23.76 28.37
C SER A 199 47.30 -22.90 29.49
N SER A 200 46.30 -23.49 30.11
CA SER A 200 45.73 -23.23 31.43
C SER A 200 46.75 -22.84 32.52
N ALA A 201 46.41 -21.84 33.35
CA ALA A 201 46.39 -21.96 34.81
C ALA A 201 45.82 -20.71 35.48
N LYS A 202 44.84 -20.98 36.34
CA LYS A 202 44.01 -20.14 37.18
C LYS A 202 44.80 -19.50 38.35
N LYS A 203 44.65 -18.18 38.59
CA LYS A 203 44.82 -17.60 39.93
C LYS A 203 44.06 -16.27 40.11
N GLU A 204 43.02 -16.36 40.93
CA GLU A 204 42.40 -15.39 41.87
C GLU A 204 42.43 -13.88 41.56
N GLN A 205 41.22 -13.31 41.42
CA GLN A 205 40.92 -11.87 41.51
C GLN A 205 40.09 -11.60 42.78
N PRO A 206 40.39 -10.56 43.58
CA PRO A 206 39.47 -10.03 44.59
C PRO A 206 38.40 -9.13 43.96
N LYS A 207 37.22 -9.12 44.58
CA LYS A 207 36.04 -8.28 44.26
C LYS A 207 36.39 -6.80 44.20
N GLU A 208 36.10 -6.15 43.08
CA GLU A 208 36.01 -4.69 42.96
C GLU A 208 34.55 -4.28 42.73
N VAL A 209 34.12 -3.31 43.53
CA VAL A 209 32.77 -2.75 43.60
C VAL A 209 32.51 -1.91 42.36
N THR A 210 31.55 -2.30 41.53
CA THR A 210 31.13 -1.51 40.36
C THR A 210 30.18 -0.40 40.81
N LEU A 211 30.62 0.86 40.69
CA LEU A 211 29.76 2.05 40.69
C LEU A 211 28.83 2.01 39.45
N PRO A 212 27.62 2.61 39.52
CA PRO A 212 26.61 2.48 38.49
C PRO A 212 27.06 3.12 37.16
N GLU A 213 26.89 2.36 36.08
CA GLU A 213 27.18 2.77 34.71
C GLU A 213 26.26 3.93 34.31
N LYS A 214 26.90 5.05 33.97
CA LYS A 214 26.28 6.27 33.49
C LYS A 214 25.62 6.00 32.14
N GLN A 215 24.30 6.08 32.06
CA GLN A 215 23.56 5.96 30.79
C GLN A 215 24.12 6.95 29.78
N GLU A 216 24.78 6.42 28.76
CA GLU A 216 25.30 7.18 27.63
C GLU A 216 24.11 7.56 26.73
N ASN A 217 23.77 8.85 26.70
CA ASN A 217 22.79 9.41 25.76
C ASN A 217 23.33 9.30 24.33
N THR A 218 23.23 8.12 23.73
CA THR A 218 23.52 7.93 22.30
C THR A 218 22.34 8.41 21.48
N ALA A 219 22.60 9.22 20.44
CA ALA A 219 21.57 9.70 19.52
C ALA A 219 20.72 8.54 18.93
N PRO A 220 19.43 8.77 18.63
CA PRO A 220 18.53 7.73 18.12
C PRO A 220 19.08 7.07 16.85
N LYS A 221 19.27 5.74 16.89
CA LYS A 221 19.92 4.98 15.81
C LYS A 221 19.07 4.84 14.54
N ASN A 222 17.76 5.03 14.63
CA ASN A 222 16.85 5.01 13.48
C ASN A 222 15.61 5.88 13.74
N ASP A 223 14.75 6.03 12.73
CA ASP A 223 13.58 6.92 12.82
C ASP A 223 12.53 6.46 13.83
N ALA A 224 12.40 5.15 14.09
CA ALA A 224 11.46 4.66 15.08
C ALA A 224 11.90 4.99 16.52
N GLU A 225 13.20 5.05 16.79
CA GLU A 225 13.77 5.45 18.10
C GLU A 225 13.49 6.91 18.46
N LYS A 226 13.07 7.74 17.48
CA LYS A 226 12.73 9.15 17.69
C LYS A 226 11.26 9.36 18.08
N LEU A 227 10.43 8.32 17.97
CA LEU A 227 8.99 8.40 18.15
C LEU A 227 8.64 8.21 19.63
N THR A 228 7.71 9.03 20.12
CA THR A 228 7.36 9.12 21.55
C THR A 228 5.99 8.56 21.88
N SER A 229 5.12 8.35 20.89
CA SER A 229 3.74 7.92 21.08
C SER A 229 3.52 6.41 20.81
N ILE A 230 4.60 5.63 20.73
CA ILE A 230 4.55 4.20 20.37
C ILE A 230 5.05 3.26 21.47
N ASP A 231 5.13 3.75 22.72
CA ASP A 231 5.69 2.98 23.84
C ASP A 231 4.91 1.72 24.22
N SER A 232 3.65 1.61 23.82
CA SER A 232 2.84 0.39 24.02
C SER A 232 2.89 -0.58 22.84
N ASN A 233 3.58 -0.23 21.76
CA ASN A 233 3.66 -1.01 20.54
C ASN A 233 4.99 -1.78 20.48
N HIS A 234 4.95 -2.98 19.91
CA HIS A 234 6.16 -3.80 19.68
C HIS A 234 6.40 -4.10 18.19
N GLN A 235 5.49 -3.66 17.32
CA GLN A 235 5.64 -3.66 15.88
C GLN A 235 5.17 -2.34 15.29
N LEU A 236 5.96 -1.80 14.36
CA LEU A 236 5.71 -0.52 13.71
C LEU A 236 5.88 -0.65 12.20
N ILE A 237 4.94 -0.09 11.45
CA ILE A 237 5.11 0.22 10.02
C ILE A 237 5.21 1.74 9.89
N LEU A 238 6.31 2.24 9.32
CA LEU A 238 6.45 3.63 8.90
C LEU A 238 6.25 3.74 7.40
N VAL A 239 5.32 4.60 6.99
CA VAL A 239 5.06 4.97 5.60
C VAL A 239 5.41 6.43 5.46
N THR A 240 6.54 6.73 4.83
CA THR A 240 7.05 8.09 4.72
C THR A 240 7.22 8.56 3.30
N THR A 241 7.02 9.86 3.10
CA THR A 241 7.23 10.52 1.81
C THR A 241 8.14 11.75 1.98
N ASN A 242 8.65 12.26 0.85
CA ASN A 242 9.30 13.56 0.80
C ASN A 242 8.26 14.66 0.58
N GLY A 243 7.49 14.98 1.63
CA GLY A 243 6.43 15.97 1.58
C GLY A 243 5.06 15.42 1.20
N TYR A 244 4.06 16.31 1.11
CA TYR A 244 2.66 15.93 0.89
C TYR A 244 2.32 15.57 -0.55
N GLY A 245 2.98 16.16 -1.54
CA GLY A 245 2.56 16.13 -2.95
C GLY A 245 3.13 14.98 -3.78
N THR A 246 3.56 13.88 -3.16
CA THR A 246 4.15 12.74 -3.86
C THR A 246 3.46 11.44 -3.47
N SER A 247 3.28 10.56 -4.46
CA SER A 247 2.74 9.21 -4.26
C SER A 247 3.81 8.15 -4.04
N SER A 248 5.10 8.50 -4.18
CA SER A 248 6.21 7.56 -3.92
C SER A 248 6.55 7.58 -2.43
N ALA A 249 6.46 6.42 -1.79
CA ALA A 249 6.71 6.26 -0.36
C ALA A 249 7.88 5.31 -0.06
N LYS A 250 8.54 5.56 1.07
CA LYS A 250 9.43 4.63 1.73
C LYS A 250 8.62 3.91 2.81
N ILE A 251 8.67 2.59 2.80
CA ILE A 251 8.03 1.75 3.81
C ILE A 251 9.13 1.10 4.63
N GLN A 252 9.10 1.30 5.94
CA GLN A 252 10.00 0.64 6.88
C GLN A 252 9.18 -0.11 7.92
N THR A 253 9.67 -1.28 8.33
CA THR A 253 9.06 -2.05 9.42
C THR A 253 10.04 -2.20 10.56
N PHE A 254 9.55 -2.15 11.79
CA PHE A 254 10.39 -2.22 12.98
C PHE A 254 9.75 -3.11 14.03
N GLU A 255 10.62 -3.80 14.77
CA GLU A 255 10.25 -4.64 15.88
C GLU A 255 10.97 -4.17 17.14
N ARG A 256 10.22 -4.02 18.23
CA ARG A 256 10.77 -3.58 19.52
C ARG A 256 11.32 -4.78 20.27
N ASN A 257 12.58 -4.71 20.68
CA ASN A 257 13.20 -5.76 21.49
C ASN A 257 12.78 -5.62 22.97
N THR A 258 13.23 -6.58 23.80
CA THR A 258 12.93 -6.61 25.24
C THR A 258 13.58 -5.48 26.04
N GLU A 259 14.58 -4.82 25.47
CA GLU A 259 15.26 -3.66 26.06
C GLU A 259 14.57 -2.33 25.69
N GLY A 260 13.53 -2.39 24.85
CA GLY A 260 12.77 -1.22 24.41
C GLY A 260 13.31 -0.56 23.13
N HIS A 261 14.36 -1.09 22.51
CA HIS A 261 14.95 -0.58 21.27
C HIS A 261 14.22 -1.09 20.03
N TRP A 262 14.10 -0.23 19.03
CA TRP A 262 13.49 -0.53 17.74
C TRP A 262 14.52 -1.04 16.74
N LYS A 263 14.36 -2.28 16.30
CA LYS A 263 15.16 -2.88 15.24
C LYS A 263 14.41 -2.83 13.91
N GLN A 264 15.02 -2.25 12.88
CA GLN A 264 14.46 -2.30 11.53
C GLN A 264 14.49 -3.73 10.98
N VAL A 265 13.37 -4.18 10.42
CA VAL A 265 13.19 -5.52 9.83
C VAL A 265 13.25 -5.43 8.29
N LEU A 266 12.46 -4.55 7.68
CA LEU A 266 12.43 -4.30 6.23
C LEU A 266 12.53 -2.80 5.93
N SER A 267 13.08 -2.47 4.75
CA SER A 267 13.03 -1.14 4.15
C SER A 267 12.83 -1.30 2.64
N LEU A 268 11.72 -0.80 2.12
CA LEU A 268 11.30 -1.03 0.74
C LEU A 268 10.59 0.21 0.17
N SER A 269 10.51 0.28 -1.16
CA SER A 269 9.71 1.28 -1.86
C SER A 269 8.25 0.83 -1.92
N GLY A 270 7.34 1.80 -1.82
CA GLY A 270 5.91 1.61 -1.99
C GLY A 270 5.25 2.87 -2.54
N TYR A 271 3.93 2.86 -2.53
CA TYR A 271 3.13 3.94 -3.06
C TYR A 271 2.01 4.32 -2.10
N ILE A 272 1.58 5.57 -2.16
CA ILE A 272 0.39 6.08 -1.49
C ILE A 272 -0.59 6.64 -2.52
N GLY A 273 -1.64 7.33 -2.07
CA GLY A 273 -2.61 8.01 -2.93
C GLY A 273 -1.92 8.85 -4.00
N LYS A 274 -2.50 8.89 -5.21
CA LYS A 274 -1.98 9.63 -6.37
C LYS A 274 -1.67 11.10 -6.09
N ASN A 275 -2.41 11.70 -5.16
CA ASN A 275 -2.26 13.09 -4.73
C ASN A 275 -1.45 13.23 -3.43
N GLY A 276 -0.81 12.15 -2.98
CA GLY A 276 0.04 12.05 -1.80
C GLY A 276 -0.72 12.02 -0.47
N PHE A 277 -0.18 12.65 0.57
CA PHE A 277 -0.84 12.68 1.88
C PHE A 277 -1.90 13.78 1.97
N ALA A 278 -2.94 13.54 2.77
CA ALA A 278 -3.95 14.52 3.09
C ALA A 278 -3.57 15.33 4.34
N SER A 279 -3.54 16.67 4.23
CA SER A 279 -3.54 17.55 5.42
C SER A 279 -4.91 17.52 6.12
N LYS A 280 -5.98 17.43 5.32
CA LYS A 280 -7.35 17.14 5.76
C LYS A 280 -7.96 16.19 4.74
N LYS A 281 -8.28 14.97 5.17
CA LYS A 281 -8.78 13.90 4.30
C LYS A 281 -10.27 14.09 3.99
N VAL A 282 -10.64 13.86 2.74
CA VAL A 282 -12.02 13.87 2.23
C VAL A 282 -12.25 12.64 1.34
N GLU A 283 -13.50 12.18 1.20
CA GLU A 283 -13.87 11.11 0.27
C GLU A 283 -13.44 11.44 -1.16
N GLY A 284 -12.89 10.45 -1.87
CA GLY A 284 -12.50 10.60 -3.28
C GLY A 284 -11.32 11.54 -3.58
N ASP A 285 -10.67 12.13 -2.57
CA ASP A 285 -9.59 13.12 -2.78
C ASP A 285 -8.29 12.56 -3.38
N GLY A 286 -8.18 11.24 -3.54
CA GLY A 286 -6.99 10.58 -4.10
C GLY A 286 -5.78 10.62 -3.17
N LYS A 287 -5.96 10.94 -1.87
CA LYS A 287 -4.89 11.13 -0.89
C LYS A 287 -4.94 10.08 0.20
N SER A 288 -3.77 9.69 0.71
CA SER A 288 -3.68 8.82 1.88
C SER A 288 -3.82 9.61 3.18
N PRO A 289 -4.47 9.07 4.22
CA PRO A 289 -4.57 9.75 5.49
C PRO A 289 -3.20 9.82 6.18
N ARG A 290 -2.84 11.01 6.63
CA ARG A 290 -1.72 11.22 7.56
C ARG A 290 -2.18 10.85 8.98
N GLY A 291 -1.36 10.13 9.73
CA GLY A 291 -1.68 9.81 11.12
C GLY A 291 -1.01 8.53 11.65
N LYS A 292 -1.35 8.19 12.89
CA LYS A 292 -1.06 6.91 13.53
C LYS A 292 -2.35 6.10 13.62
N PHE A 293 -2.33 4.87 13.12
CA PHE A 293 -3.51 4.00 13.05
C PHE A 293 -3.18 2.61 13.56
N SER A 294 -4.16 1.95 14.15
CA SER A 294 -4.08 0.51 14.40
C SER A 294 -4.30 -0.27 13.09
N ILE A 295 -3.80 -1.50 13.07
CA ILE A 295 -3.98 -2.43 11.95
C ILE A 295 -5.22 -3.29 12.22
N GLY A 296 -6.11 -3.35 11.23
CA GLY A 296 -7.36 -4.10 11.29
C GLY A 296 -7.25 -5.50 10.70
N THR A 297 -8.41 -6.02 10.25
CA THR A 297 -8.51 -7.36 9.66
C THR A 297 -7.71 -7.43 8.36
N SER A 298 -6.91 -8.48 8.22
CA SER A 298 -6.25 -8.84 6.97
C SER A 298 -7.20 -9.56 6.03
N PHE A 299 -6.91 -9.53 4.74
CA PHE A 299 -7.77 -10.12 3.72
C PHE A 299 -7.00 -10.61 2.51
N GLY A 300 -7.65 -11.42 1.68
CA GLY A 300 -7.09 -11.84 0.40
C GLY A 300 -8.01 -12.73 -0.42
N ARG A 301 -7.79 -12.73 -1.74
CA ARG A 301 -8.48 -13.59 -2.72
C ARG A 301 -7.87 -14.98 -2.84
N SER A 302 -6.60 -15.13 -2.44
CA SER A 302 -5.82 -16.37 -2.58
C SER A 302 -5.67 -17.15 -1.27
N GLY A 303 -6.56 -16.90 -0.29
CA GLY A 303 -6.49 -17.53 1.04
C GLY A 303 -5.46 -16.89 1.97
N ASN A 304 -5.36 -17.41 3.20
CA ASN A 304 -4.45 -16.86 4.21
C ASN A 304 -2.98 -17.16 3.85
N PRO A 305 -2.12 -16.13 3.67
CA PRO A 305 -0.71 -16.33 3.31
C PRO A 305 0.18 -16.80 4.47
N GLY A 306 -0.39 -17.12 5.64
CA GLY A 306 0.33 -17.42 6.88
C GLY A 306 0.41 -16.24 7.85
N THR A 307 -0.53 -15.30 7.79
CA THR A 307 -0.62 -14.21 8.76
C THR A 307 -1.23 -14.67 10.08
N LYS A 308 -0.79 -14.03 11.17
CA LYS A 308 -1.38 -14.18 12.51
C LYS A 308 -2.53 -13.22 12.77
N LEU A 309 -2.70 -12.20 11.93
CA LEU A 309 -3.84 -11.29 12.03
C LEU A 309 -5.15 -12.04 11.74
N PRO A 310 -6.30 -11.55 12.23
CA PRO A 310 -7.59 -12.00 11.73
C PRO A 310 -7.60 -11.90 10.19
N PHE A 311 -8.03 -12.97 9.52
CA PHE A 311 -8.00 -13.06 8.05
C PHE A 311 -9.40 -13.32 7.49
N ARG A 312 -9.83 -12.50 6.53
CA ARG A 312 -11.07 -12.67 5.79
C ARG A 312 -10.77 -13.01 4.33
N SER A 313 -11.24 -14.17 3.87
CA SER A 313 -11.22 -14.51 2.44
C SER A 313 -12.20 -13.62 1.68
N ILE A 314 -11.75 -13.07 0.55
CA ILE A 314 -12.59 -12.30 -0.37
C ILE A 314 -13.34 -13.25 -1.30
N THR A 315 -14.61 -12.95 -1.54
CA THR A 315 -15.48 -13.58 -2.51
C THR A 315 -16.00 -12.54 -3.51
N SER A 316 -16.59 -12.99 -4.61
CA SER A 316 -17.23 -12.11 -5.60
C SER A 316 -18.42 -11.32 -5.06
N ASP A 317 -18.94 -11.69 -3.88
CA ASP A 317 -20.05 -10.99 -3.21
C ASP A 317 -19.57 -9.86 -2.27
N ASP A 318 -18.26 -9.72 -2.07
CA ASP A 318 -17.73 -8.77 -1.10
C ASP A 318 -17.55 -7.36 -1.69
N VAL A 319 -18.06 -6.36 -0.96
CA VAL A 319 -17.92 -4.92 -1.27
C VAL A 319 -17.53 -4.11 -0.06
N TRP A 320 -16.90 -2.96 -0.26
CA TRP A 320 -16.73 -1.93 0.76
C TRP A 320 -17.55 -0.69 0.41
N VAL A 321 -18.55 -0.35 1.21
CA VAL A 321 -19.45 0.77 0.90
C VAL A 321 -18.72 2.09 1.08
N ASP A 322 -18.58 2.86 0.00
CA ASP A 322 -17.95 4.19 -0.05
C ASP A 322 -18.97 5.33 -0.16
N ASP A 323 -20.26 5.01 -0.34
CA ASP A 323 -21.36 5.98 -0.35
C ASP A 323 -21.54 6.63 1.03
N SER A 324 -21.06 7.87 1.17
CA SER A 324 -21.18 8.68 2.39
C SER A 324 -22.61 8.96 2.85
N THR A 325 -23.62 8.77 2.00
CA THR A 325 -25.04 8.94 2.37
C THR A 325 -25.68 7.66 2.90
N SER A 326 -25.01 6.52 2.78
CA SER A 326 -25.49 5.23 3.27
C SER A 326 -25.23 5.06 4.77
N SER A 327 -26.16 4.42 5.49
CA SER A 327 -25.92 3.95 6.86
C SER A 327 -24.84 2.87 6.95
N LEU A 328 -24.49 2.26 5.81
CA LEU A 328 -23.43 1.25 5.68
C LEU A 328 -22.07 1.87 5.31
N TYR A 329 -21.97 3.19 5.23
CA TYR A 329 -20.74 3.87 4.84
C TYR A 329 -19.51 3.40 5.61
N ASN A 330 -18.42 3.21 4.87
CA ASN A 330 -17.12 2.73 5.33
C ASN A 330 -17.19 1.38 6.06
N THR A 331 -17.95 0.43 5.49
CA THR A 331 -18.02 -0.95 6.01
C THR A 331 -17.92 -1.98 4.90
N TRP A 332 -17.38 -3.15 5.26
CA TRP A 332 -17.35 -4.32 4.38
C TRP A 332 -18.68 -5.07 4.43
N GLN A 333 -19.39 -5.14 3.30
CA GLN A 333 -20.70 -5.75 3.16
C GLN A 333 -20.74 -6.91 2.14
N SER A 334 -21.81 -7.70 2.23
CA SER A 334 -22.25 -8.59 1.16
C SER A 334 -23.09 -7.80 0.18
N ARG A 335 -22.71 -7.80 -1.10
CA ARG A 335 -23.41 -7.10 -2.18
C ARG A 335 -24.85 -7.57 -2.27
N LYS A 336 -25.08 -8.89 -2.38
CA LYS A 336 -26.44 -9.47 -2.48
C LYS A 336 -27.33 -9.11 -1.29
N LYS A 337 -26.79 -9.05 -0.07
CA LYS A 337 -27.58 -8.75 1.13
C LYS A 337 -27.87 -7.27 1.33
N THR A 338 -27.10 -6.40 0.69
CA THR A 338 -27.17 -4.94 0.90
C THR A 338 -27.51 -4.16 -0.36
N GLU A 339 -27.94 -4.86 -1.41
CA GLU A 339 -28.37 -4.25 -2.65
C GLU A 339 -29.47 -3.20 -2.40
N GLY A 340 -29.33 -2.02 -3.04
CA GLY A 340 -30.25 -0.89 -2.87
C GLY A 340 -30.03 -0.05 -1.60
N GLN A 341 -29.13 -0.43 -0.69
CA GLN A 341 -28.84 0.33 0.54
C GLN A 341 -27.68 1.33 0.40
N TRP A 342 -27.05 1.38 -0.77
CA TRP A 342 -25.94 2.27 -1.11
C TRP A 342 -25.94 2.56 -2.60
N LYS A 343 -25.43 3.72 -3.00
CA LYS A 343 -25.31 4.17 -4.40
C LYS A 343 -23.97 3.79 -5.02
N SER A 344 -22.95 3.61 -4.19
CA SER A 344 -21.61 3.19 -4.58
C SER A 344 -20.98 2.30 -3.52
N ALA A 345 -20.18 1.35 -3.98
CA ALA A 345 -19.33 0.53 -3.15
C ALA A 345 -18.14 0.03 -3.98
N GLU A 346 -16.97 -0.03 -3.34
CA GLU A 346 -15.77 -0.60 -3.90
C GLU A 346 -15.90 -2.14 -4.00
N ASN A 347 -15.52 -2.70 -5.16
CA ASN A 347 -15.49 -4.14 -5.36
C ASN A 347 -14.24 -4.75 -4.70
N MET A 348 -14.42 -5.69 -3.76
CA MET A 348 -13.29 -6.32 -3.09
C MET A 348 -12.62 -7.42 -3.92
N ASP A 349 -13.34 -8.04 -4.86
CA ASP A 349 -12.80 -9.12 -5.71
C ASP A 349 -12.01 -8.58 -6.91
N ILE A 350 -10.86 -7.96 -6.65
CA ILE A 350 -9.93 -7.42 -7.66
C ILE A 350 -8.47 -7.84 -7.40
N PRO A 351 -7.60 -7.94 -8.44
CA PRO A 351 -6.21 -8.40 -8.28
C PRO A 351 -5.37 -7.63 -7.24
N GLN A 352 -5.63 -6.34 -7.06
CA GLN A 352 -4.97 -5.48 -6.06
C GLN A 352 -5.23 -5.96 -4.62
N TYR A 353 -6.31 -6.71 -4.40
CA TYR A 353 -6.71 -7.29 -3.12
C TYR A 353 -6.43 -8.79 -3.03
N ASN A 354 -5.50 -9.30 -3.85
CA ASN A 354 -4.93 -10.64 -3.65
C ASN A 354 -4.46 -10.82 -2.19
N TYR A 355 -3.84 -9.78 -1.60
CA TYR A 355 -3.51 -9.68 -0.19
C TYR A 355 -3.58 -8.23 0.30
N GLY A 356 -4.02 -8.02 1.54
CA GLY A 356 -3.96 -6.73 2.19
C GLY A 356 -4.43 -6.75 3.64
N PHE A 357 -4.49 -5.58 4.26
CA PHE A 357 -5.14 -5.38 5.55
C PHE A 357 -5.80 -4.01 5.64
N VAL A 358 -6.82 -3.91 6.49
CA VAL A 358 -7.49 -2.66 6.80
C VAL A 358 -6.58 -1.77 7.64
N ILE A 359 -6.39 -0.53 7.22
CA ILE A 359 -5.86 0.52 8.10
C ILE A 359 -7.08 1.09 8.81
N ASN A 360 -7.09 1.09 10.15
CA ASN A 360 -8.24 1.53 10.94
C ASN A 360 -8.37 3.07 10.96
N TYR A 361 -8.51 3.65 9.77
CA TYR A 361 -8.84 5.04 9.53
C TYR A 361 -10.36 5.22 9.43
N ASN A 362 -10.88 6.32 9.99
CA ASN A 362 -12.30 6.66 9.98
C ASN A 362 -13.23 5.53 10.47
N THR A 363 -12.84 4.83 11.54
CA THR A 363 -13.65 3.73 12.11
C THR A 363 -14.97 4.18 12.73
N SER A 364 -15.06 5.46 13.11
CA SER A 364 -16.33 6.10 13.49
C SER A 364 -17.29 6.31 12.32
N ARG A 365 -16.84 6.06 11.08
CA ARG A 365 -17.62 6.18 9.84
C ARG A 365 -18.17 7.58 9.64
N VAL A 366 -17.37 8.60 9.94
CA VAL A 366 -17.76 10.01 9.73
C VAL A 366 -17.96 10.22 8.23
N PRO A 367 -19.20 10.54 7.77
CA PRO A 367 -19.51 10.68 6.36
C PRO A 367 -18.58 11.66 5.65
N GLY A 368 -18.08 11.27 4.49
CA GLY A 368 -17.25 12.12 3.64
C GLY A 368 -15.79 12.29 4.12
N ALA A 369 -15.39 11.69 5.24
CA ALA A 369 -14.02 11.78 5.74
C ALA A 369 -13.03 10.81 5.06
N GLY A 370 -13.44 10.04 4.04
CA GLY A 370 -12.64 8.99 3.42
C GLY A 370 -13.05 7.60 3.90
N SER A 371 -13.06 6.65 2.97
CA SER A 371 -13.42 5.25 3.20
C SER A 371 -12.39 4.30 2.56
N ALA A 372 -12.53 3.00 2.81
CA ALA A 372 -11.78 1.93 2.14
C ALA A 372 -10.24 2.13 2.14
N ILE A 373 -9.67 2.53 3.28
CA ILE A 373 -8.21 2.73 3.38
C ILE A 373 -7.53 1.44 3.79
N PHE A 374 -6.78 0.87 2.85
CA PHE A 374 -6.09 -0.40 3.02
C PHE A 374 -4.58 -0.26 2.81
N PHE A 375 -3.85 -1.28 3.29
CA PHE A 375 -2.49 -1.56 2.85
C PHE A 375 -2.54 -2.84 2.01
N HIS A 376 -2.21 -2.76 0.71
CA HIS A 376 -2.46 -3.87 -0.22
C HIS A 376 -1.45 -3.97 -1.36
N VAL A 377 -1.65 -4.96 -2.24
CA VAL A 377 -0.81 -5.17 -3.43
C VAL A 377 -0.99 -4.05 -4.44
N SER A 378 0.10 -3.38 -4.82
CA SER A 378 0.13 -2.38 -5.89
C SER A 378 1.48 -2.33 -6.59
N SER A 379 1.47 -2.00 -7.88
CA SER A 379 2.64 -1.65 -8.69
C SER A 379 2.75 -0.14 -8.96
N GLY A 380 1.84 0.67 -8.41
CA GLY A 380 1.80 2.12 -8.61
C GLY A 380 0.99 2.85 -7.54
N HIS A 381 0.72 4.14 -7.79
CA HIS A 381 -0.09 4.96 -6.89
C HIS A 381 -1.51 4.41 -6.72
N THR A 382 -2.12 4.72 -5.58
CA THR A 382 -3.49 4.31 -5.24
C THR A 382 -4.44 5.51 -5.29
N LEU A 383 -5.69 5.36 -4.83
CA LEU A 383 -6.61 6.46 -4.59
C LEU A 383 -6.69 6.90 -3.11
N GLY A 384 -5.82 6.35 -2.25
CA GLY A 384 -5.77 6.67 -0.82
C GLY A 384 -5.19 5.56 0.05
N CYS A 385 -5.15 4.33 -0.48
CA CYS A 385 -4.46 3.19 0.14
C CYS A 385 -2.93 3.34 0.14
N THR A 386 -2.26 2.45 0.88
CA THR A 386 -0.81 2.24 0.78
C THR A 386 -0.53 0.95 0.03
N GLY A 387 0.39 1.00 -0.93
CA GLY A 387 0.63 -0.07 -1.88
C GLY A 387 2.08 -0.56 -1.90
N VAL A 388 2.27 -1.87 -1.95
CA VAL A 388 3.58 -2.53 -2.14
C VAL A 388 3.47 -3.72 -3.09
N SER A 389 4.59 -4.26 -3.57
CA SER A 389 4.56 -5.48 -4.39
C SER A 389 3.94 -6.67 -3.63
N GLN A 390 3.39 -7.64 -4.36
CA GLN A 390 2.74 -8.82 -3.74
C GLN A 390 3.69 -9.58 -2.80
N ALA A 391 4.95 -9.77 -3.19
CA ALA A 391 5.94 -10.45 -2.37
C ALA A 391 6.21 -9.70 -1.05
N ASN A 392 6.28 -8.37 -1.09
CA ASN A 392 6.45 -7.53 0.09
C ASN A 392 5.20 -7.58 0.97
N MET A 393 4.00 -7.54 0.38
CA MET A 393 2.74 -7.64 1.09
C MET A 393 2.64 -8.95 1.89
N VAL A 394 2.96 -10.08 1.26
CA VAL A 394 3.00 -11.40 1.92
C VAL A 394 4.03 -11.43 3.05
N SER A 395 5.20 -10.84 2.84
CA SER A 395 6.26 -10.77 3.86
C SER A 395 5.80 -9.97 5.09
N ILE A 396 5.17 -8.81 4.87
CA ILE A 396 4.61 -7.97 5.94
C ILE A 396 3.50 -8.72 6.68
N LEU A 397 2.57 -9.36 5.97
CA LEU A 397 1.46 -10.10 6.59
C LEU A 397 1.93 -11.26 7.48
N LYS A 398 2.95 -12.01 7.06
CA LYS A 398 3.56 -13.09 7.87
C LYS A 398 4.29 -12.56 9.10
N TRP A 399 4.90 -11.38 8.98
CA TRP A 399 5.63 -10.74 10.06
C TRP A 399 4.69 -10.14 11.13
N LEU A 400 3.57 -9.56 10.74
CA LEU A 400 2.60 -8.94 11.65
C LEU A 400 2.04 -9.96 12.66
N ASP A 401 2.07 -9.57 13.93
CA ASP A 401 1.63 -10.35 15.07
C ASP A 401 0.68 -9.50 15.93
N PRO A 402 -0.62 -9.82 16.03
CA PRO A 402 -1.55 -9.05 16.84
C PRO A 402 -1.15 -9.00 18.33
N GLY A 403 -0.43 -10.01 18.83
CA GLY A 403 0.10 -10.03 20.20
C GLY A 403 1.20 -8.99 20.46
N LYS A 404 1.77 -8.39 19.40
CA LYS A 404 2.79 -7.34 19.49
C LYS A 404 2.21 -5.92 19.33
N ASN A 405 0.88 -5.79 19.35
CA ASN A 405 0.17 -4.52 19.21
C ASN A 405 0.72 -3.68 18.04
N PRO A 406 0.61 -4.16 16.79
CA PRO A 406 1.22 -3.50 15.66
C PRO A 406 0.52 -2.17 15.34
N THR A 407 1.32 -1.15 15.01
CA THR A 407 0.82 0.18 14.63
C THR A 407 1.42 0.62 13.30
N ILE A 408 0.69 1.49 12.58
CA ILE A 408 1.17 2.12 11.35
C ILE A 408 1.14 3.63 11.49
N ILE A 409 2.26 4.29 11.18
CA ILE A 409 2.35 5.75 11.08
C ILE A 409 2.61 6.11 9.63
N GLN A 410 1.81 7.04 9.11
CA GLN A 410 1.91 7.52 7.73
C GLN A 410 2.02 9.04 7.74
N ALA A 411 3.14 9.57 7.24
CA ALA A 411 3.41 11.02 7.25
C ALA A 411 4.58 11.40 6.33
N PRO A 412 4.67 12.67 5.90
CA PRO A 412 5.93 13.23 5.43
C PRO A 412 7.04 13.02 6.46
N SER A 413 8.25 12.68 6.01
CA SER A 413 9.38 12.34 6.90
C SER A 413 9.69 13.45 7.91
N ALA A 414 9.57 14.72 7.49
CA ALA A 414 9.80 15.89 8.34
C ALA A 414 8.82 16.02 9.52
N GLU A 415 7.68 15.32 9.46
CA GLU A 415 6.64 15.40 10.47
C GLU A 415 6.56 14.16 11.37
N LEU A 416 7.55 13.25 11.28
CA LEU A 416 7.66 12.11 12.19
C LEU A 416 7.84 12.54 13.65
N VAL A 417 8.43 13.71 13.89
CA VAL A 417 8.59 14.32 15.22
C VAL A 417 7.27 14.53 15.97
N ASN A 418 6.13 14.49 15.27
CA ASN A 418 4.80 14.64 15.86
C ASN A 418 4.23 13.34 16.43
N TYR A 419 4.99 12.24 16.46
CA TYR A 419 4.53 10.91 16.87
C TYR A 419 5.43 10.24 17.90
#